data_AF-A0A810MR56-F1
#
_entry.id   AF-A0A810MR56-F1
#
_cell.length_a   1.000
_cell.length_b   1.000
_cell.length_c   1.000
_cell.angle_alpha   90.00
_cell.angle_beta   90.00
_cell.angle_gamma   90.00
#
_symmetry.space_group_name_H-M   'P 1'
#
loop_
_entity.id
_entity.type
_entity.pdbx_description
1 polymer ?
#
loop_
_entity_poly.entity_id
_entity_poly.type
_entity_poly.pdbx_seq_one_letter_code
_entity_poly.pdbx_strand_id
1 'polypeptide(L)'
;MTDVDPVPSAEHAPSSPVDRADLRRRIDRALADFLAGRRAWMSDVDPALHPVADALDAFLLRGKRLRPAFGYWGYRGAGAPDSDQVVTGLAALELVQASALIHDDLMDRSDTRRGEPAVHRRFAGQHRAAGWQGNPDGYGDSAAILLGDLCLVWSDELLHRCGLAPRWWRGPGRTSTRCAPR
;
A
#
# COMPACT_ATOMS: atom_id res chain seq x y z
N MET A 1 -40.65 -34.75 -28.56
CA MET A 1 -40.82 -33.35 -28.16
C MET A 1 -40.71 -33.31 -26.64
N THR A 2 -39.48 -33.50 -26.15
CA THR A 2 -39.12 -33.34 -24.73
C THR A 2 -38.69 -31.90 -24.56
N ASP A 3 -39.48 -31.16 -23.82
CA ASP A 3 -39.17 -29.83 -23.33
C ASP A 3 -37.87 -29.92 -22.50
N VAL A 4 -36.84 -29.20 -22.93
CA VAL A 4 -35.61 -29.03 -22.15
C VAL A 4 -35.82 -27.78 -21.34
N ASP A 5 -35.96 -27.93 -20.02
CA ASP A 5 -35.99 -26.79 -19.12
C ASP A 5 -34.79 -25.87 -19.37
N PRO A 6 -34.97 -24.54 -19.43
CA PRO A 6 -33.85 -23.64 -19.63
C PRO A 6 -32.89 -23.74 -18.44
N VAL A 7 -31.62 -23.96 -18.74
CA VAL A 7 -30.54 -23.86 -17.75
C VAL A 7 -30.60 -22.46 -17.13
N PRO A 8 -30.69 -22.32 -15.79
CA PRO A 8 -30.71 -21.00 -15.17
C PRO A 8 -29.44 -20.25 -15.57
N SER A 9 -29.63 -19.09 -16.19
CA SER A 9 -28.55 -18.19 -16.59
C SER A 9 -27.71 -17.85 -15.35
N ALA A 10 -26.38 -17.91 -15.48
CA ALA A 10 -25.40 -17.73 -14.42
C ALA A 10 -25.73 -16.53 -13.51
N GLU A 11 -26.40 -16.80 -12.40
CA GLU A 11 -26.80 -15.82 -11.41
C GLU A 11 -25.58 -15.54 -10.50
N HIS A 12 -25.08 -14.31 -10.60
CA HIS A 12 -24.08 -13.68 -9.71
C HIS A 12 -22.88 -14.54 -9.31
N ALA A 13 -21.82 -14.53 -10.13
CA ALA A 13 -20.49 -14.90 -9.64
C ALA A 13 -20.23 -14.18 -8.30
N PRO A 14 -19.77 -14.88 -7.25
CA PRO A 14 -19.62 -14.28 -5.93
C PRO A 14 -18.70 -13.06 -6.06
N SER A 15 -19.23 -11.89 -5.69
CA SER A 15 -18.46 -10.65 -5.72
C SER A 15 -17.20 -10.83 -4.87
N SER A 16 -16.06 -10.47 -5.46
CA SER A 16 -14.76 -10.56 -4.81
C SER A 16 -14.82 -9.90 -3.43
N PRO A 17 -14.24 -10.50 -2.38
CA PRO A 17 -14.20 -9.89 -1.05
C PRO A 17 -13.62 -8.48 -1.04
N VAL A 18 -12.76 -8.14 -2.00
CA VAL A 18 -12.16 -6.80 -2.14
C VAL A 18 -13.16 -5.77 -2.69
N ASP A 19 -14.16 -6.21 -3.45
CA ASP A 19 -15.15 -5.33 -4.08
C ASP A 19 -16.42 -5.18 -3.23
N ARG A 20 -16.55 -5.97 -2.17
CA ARG A 20 -17.59 -5.82 -1.14
C ARG A 20 -17.26 -4.67 -0.19
N ALA A 21 -18.30 -4.08 0.41
CA ALA A 21 -18.19 -2.94 1.35
C ALA A 21 -17.41 -1.72 0.79
N ASP A 22 -17.37 -1.63 -0.54
CA ASP A 22 -16.56 -0.66 -1.27
C ASP A 22 -15.07 -0.63 -0.89
N LEU A 23 -14.57 -1.78 -0.45
CA LEU A 23 -13.29 -1.85 0.24
C LEU A 23 -12.13 -1.45 -0.67
N ARG A 24 -12.12 -1.89 -1.93
CA ARG A 24 -11.11 -1.49 -2.91
C ARG A 24 -11.01 0.03 -3.03
N ARG A 25 -12.12 0.72 -3.28
CA ARG A 25 -12.11 2.18 -3.50
C ARG A 25 -11.68 2.91 -2.24
N ARG A 26 -12.12 2.44 -1.06
CA ARG A 26 -11.71 3.04 0.23
C ARG A 26 -10.20 2.88 0.49
N ILE A 27 -9.62 1.72 0.18
CA ILE A 27 -8.17 1.49 0.27
C ILE A 27 -7.42 2.36 -0.73
N ASP A 28 -7.85 2.35 -2.00
CA ASP A 28 -7.20 3.15 -3.05
C ASP A 28 -7.26 4.64 -2.72
N ARG A 29 -8.38 5.11 -2.16
CA ARG A 29 -8.51 6.50 -1.69
C ARG A 29 -7.57 6.81 -0.54
N ALA A 30 -7.49 5.96 0.47
CA ALA A 30 -6.59 6.15 1.61
C ALA A 30 -5.12 6.22 1.17
N LEU A 31 -4.70 5.35 0.25
CA LEU A 31 -3.35 5.37 -0.33
C LEU A 31 -3.12 6.64 -1.16
N ALA A 32 -4.06 7.00 -2.04
CA ALA A 32 -3.94 8.19 -2.88
C ALA A 32 -3.83 9.47 -2.05
N ASP A 33 -4.64 9.61 -1.01
CA ASP A 33 -4.60 10.79 -0.13
C ASP A 33 -3.29 10.88 0.65
N PHE A 34 -2.81 9.74 1.17
CA PHE A 34 -1.53 9.69 1.87
C PHE A 34 -0.37 10.06 0.93
N LEU A 35 -0.33 9.47 -0.27
CA LEU A 35 0.72 9.69 -1.25
C LEU A 35 0.69 11.11 -1.83
N ALA A 36 -0.48 11.69 -2.04
CA ALA A 36 -0.61 13.09 -2.44
C ALA A 36 0.04 14.02 -1.40
N GLY A 37 -0.19 13.76 -0.11
CA GLY A 37 0.46 14.50 0.98
C GLY A 37 1.98 14.31 1.00
N ARG A 38 2.46 13.09 0.76
CA ARG A 38 3.91 12.80 0.68
C ARG A 38 4.57 13.47 -0.51
N ARG A 39 3.92 13.45 -1.68
CA ARG A 39 4.38 14.12 -2.89
C ARG A 39 4.50 15.62 -2.68
N ALA A 40 3.50 16.26 -2.07
CA ALA A 40 3.56 17.68 -1.75
C ALA A 40 4.77 17.99 -0.84
N TRP A 41 4.93 17.22 0.24
CA TRP A 41 6.09 17.36 1.13
C TRP A 41 7.44 17.16 0.41
N MET A 42 7.56 16.15 -0.45
CA MET A 42 8.77 15.93 -1.26
C MET A 42 9.05 17.09 -2.21
N SER A 43 8.01 17.66 -2.82
CA SER A 43 8.13 18.79 -3.75
C SER A 43 8.61 20.05 -3.03
N ASP A 44 8.18 20.25 -1.79
CA ASP A 44 8.64 21.34 -0.92
C ASP A 44 10.11 21.16 -0.48
N VAL A 45 10.57 19.91 -0.34
CA VAL A 45 11.97 19.60 0.00
C VAL A 45 12.89 19.87 -1.19
N ASP A 46 12.64 19.23 -2.33
CA ASP A 46 13.40 19.43 -3.56
C ASP A 46 12.65 18.84 -4.78
N PRO A 47 12.49 19.59 -5.89
CA PRO A 47 11.93 19.06 -7.15
C PRO A 47 12.63 17.81 -7.69
N ALA A 48 13.89 17.57 -7.33
CA ALA A 48 14.64 16.36 -7.67
C ALA A 48 14.01 15.07 -7.10
N LEU A 49 13.10 15.19 -6.13
CA LEU A 49 12.35 14.06 -5.55
C LEU A 49 11.07 13.70 -6.33
N HIS A 50 10.65 14.48 -7.34
CA HIS A 50 9.48 14.12 -8.16
C HIS A 50 9.57 12.70 -8.77
N PRO A 51 10.70 12.23 -9.32
CA PRO A 51 10.82 10.87 -9.84
C PRO A 51 10.63 9.78 -8.78
N VAL A 52 10.96 10.09 -7.52
CA VAL A 52 10.71 9.21 -6.36
C VAL A 52 9.22 9.11 -6.09
N ALA A 53 8.52 10.26 -6.02
CA ALA A 53 7.06 10.28 -5.86
C ALA A 53 6.35 9.54 -7.00
N ASP A 54 6.79 9.75 -8.25
CA ASP A 54 6.24 9.06 -9.43
C ASP A 54 6.43 7.55 -9.38
N ALA A 55 7.60 7.08 -8.93
CA ALA A 55 7.89 5.66 -8.79
C ALA A 55 6.99 5.03 -7.70
N LEU A 56 6.82 5.71 -6.58
CA LEU A 56 5.99 5.23 -5.46
C LEU A 56 4.50 5.21 -5.83
N ASP A 57 4.00 6.24 -6.51
CA ASP A 57 2.62 6.28 -7.01
C ASP A 57 2.35 5.13 -7.99
N ALA A 58 3.24 4.93 -8.97
CA ALA A 58 3.12 3.85 -9.94
C ALA A 58 3.11 2.46 -9.28
N PHE A 59 3.86 2.30 -8.19
CA PHE A 59 3.98 1.04 -7.47
C PHE A 59 2.76 0.79 -6.56
N LEU A 60 2.33 1.79 -5.79
CA LEU A 60 1.34 1.66 -4.72
C LEU A 60 -0.10 1.81 -5.20
N LEU A 61 -0.36 2.65 -6.20
CA LEU A 61 -1.72 2.88 -6.72
C LEU A 61 -2.22 1.75 -7.65
N ARG A 62 -1.46 0.66 -7.75
CA ARG A 62 -1.83 -0.54 -8.50
C ARG A 62 -1.80 -1.78 -7.61
N GLY A 63 -2.91 -2.52 -7.54
CA GLY A 63 -2.90 -3.78 -6.79
C GLY A 63 -4.23 -4.48 -6.69
N LYS A 64 -4.17 -5.75 -6.29
CA LYS A 64 -5.36 -6.55 -6.00
C LYS A 64 -5.96 -6.25 -4.63
N ARG A 65 -5.23 -5.53 -3.75
CA ARG A 65 -5.63 -5.15 -2.39
C ARG A 65 -6.02 -6.32 -1.48
N LEU A 66 -5.44 -7.49 -1.74
CA LEU A 66 -5.78 -8.71 -0.99
C LEU A 66 -5.35 -8.62 0.48
N ARG A 67 -4.18 -8.03 0.78
CA ARG A 67 -3.65 -7.97 2.15
C ARG A 67 -4.52 -7.11 3.08
N PRO A 68 -4.86 -5.85 2.72
CA PRO A 68 -5.82 -5.08 3.50
C PRO A 68 -7.20 -5.75 3.56
N ALA A 69 -7.63 -6.43 2.48
CA ALA A 69 -8.92 -7.14 2.49
C ALA A 69 -8.95 -8.28 3.49
N PHE A 70 -7.89 -9.09 3.58
CA PHE A 70 -7.77 -10.11 4.62
C PHE A 70 -7.82 -9.51 6.03
N GLY A 71 -7.08 -8.43 6.27
CA GLY A 71 -7.11 -7.74 7.56
C GLY A 71 -8.51 -7.19 7.89
N TYR A 72 -9.19 -6.61 6.90
CA TYR A 72 -10.52 -6.04 7.06
C TYR A 72 -11.56 -7.12 7.38
N TRP A 73 -11.61 -8.20 6.60
CA TRP A 73 -12.59 -9.26 6.84
C TRP A 73 -12.29 -10.05 8.12
N GLY A 74 -11.03 -10.20 8.51
CA GLY A 74 -10.67 -10.72 9.83
C GLY A 74 -11.18 -9.81 10.96
N TYR A 75 -10.99 -8.50 10.83
CA TYR A 75 -11.48 -7.51 11.78
C TYR A 75 -13.02 -7.50 11.90
N ARG A 76 -13.72 -7.54 10.76
CA ARG A 76 -15.18 -7.64 10.71
C ARG A 76 -15.69 -8.96 11.27
N GLY A 77 -15.01 -10.08 10.96
CA GLY A 77 -15.34 -11.41 11.45
C GLY A 77 -15.19 -11.56 12.97
N ALA A 78 -14.30 -10.79 13.58
CA ALA A 78 -14.17 -10.69 15.04
C ALA A 78 -15.27 -9.83 15.71
N GLY A 79 -16.27 -9.35 14.95
CA GLY A 79 -17.38 -8.54 15.46
C GLY A 79 -17.06 -7.05 15.61
N ALA A 80 -15.92 -6.58 15.08
CA ALA A 80 -15.52 -5.20 15.22
C ALA A 80 -16.18 -4.28 14.15
N PRO A 81 -16.43 -2.99 14.48
CA PRO A 81 -17.25 -2.10 13.65
C PRO A 81 -16.51 -1.60 12.40
N ASP A 82 -17.22 -1.46 11.27
CA ASP A 82 -16.63 -0.82 10.09
C ASP A 82 -16.30 0.65 10.36
N SER A 83 -15.16 1.11 9.86
CA SER A 83 -14.78 2.52 9.85
C SER A 83 -13.69 2.79 8.82
N ASP A 84 -13.64 4.02 8.30
CA ASP A 84 -12.58 4.43 7.36
C ASP A 84 -11.20 4.52 8.03
N GLN A 85 -11.16 4.73 9.35
CA GLN A 85 -9.94 4.67 10.14
C GLN A 85 -9.33 3.27 10.10
N VAL A 86 -10.15 2.21 10.23
CA VAL A 86 -9.69 0.83 10.09
C VAL A 86 -9.17 0.56 8.68
N VAL A 87 -9.89 0.98 7.65
CA VAL A 87 -9.47 0.77 6.26
C VAL A 87 -8.15 1.51 5.97
N THR A 88 -8.00 2.75 6.46
CA THR A 88 -6.77 3.54 6.34
C THR A 88 -5.60 2.86 7.05
N GLY A 89 -5.80 2.38 8.28
CA GLY A 89 -4.78 1.63 9.01
C GLY A 89 -4.36 0.35 8.29
N LEU A 90 -5.32 -0.37 7.69
CA LEU A 90 -5.05 -1.59 6.92
C LEU A 90 -4.41 -1.30 5.56
N ALA A 91 -4.61 -0.13 4.98
CA ALA A 91 -3.92 0.29 3.75
C ALA A 91 -2.39 0.36 3.94
N ALA A 92 -1.90 0.55 5.18
CA ALA A 92 -0.47 0.46 5.50
C ALA A 92 0.16 -0.87 5.09
N LEU A 93 -0.61 -1.96 5.01
CA LEU A 93 -0.10 -3.27 4.56
C LEU A 93 0.35 -3.25 3.08
N GLU A 94 -0.18 -2.34 2.25
CA GLU A 94 0.29 -2.19 0.87
C GLU A 94 1.65 -1.48 0.81
N LEU A 95 1.96 -0.60 1.76
CA LEU A 95 3.28 0.03 1.92
C LEU A 95 4.32 -0.98 2.42
N VAL A 96 3.97 -1.82 3.40
CA VAL A 96 4.82 -2.95 3.82
C VAL A 96 5.11 -3.88 2.64
N GLN A 97 4.08 -4.20 1.85
CA GLN A 97 4.25 -5.03 0.66
C GLN A 97 5.14 -4.37 -0.39
N ALA A 98 5.05 -3.06 -0.56
CA ALA A 98 5.91 -2.33 -1.49
C ALA A 98 7.37 -2.37 -1.05
N SER A 99 7.63 -2.13 0.23
CA SER A 99 8.96 -2.28 0.83
C SER A 99 9.57 -3.65 0.52
N ALA A 100 8.83 -4.72 0.85
CA ALA A 100 9.29 -6.09 0.62
C ALA A 100 9.58 -6.36 -0.86
N LEU A 101 8.68 -6.00 -1.77
CA LEU A 101 8.88 -6.26 -3.20
C LEU A 101 10.05 -5.48 -3.80
N ILE A 102 10.25 -4.23 -3.38
CA ILE A 102 11.34 -3.39 -3.88
C ILE A 102 12.68 -3.98 -3.45
N HIS A 103 12.81 -4.38 -2.17
CA HIS A 103 14.01 -5.03 -1.67
C HIS A 103 14.20 -6.42 -2.29
N ASP A 104 13.15 -7.22 -2.43
CA ASP A 104 13.20 -8.53 -3.09
C ASP A 104 13.68 -8.41 -4.54
N ASP A 105 13.14 -7.45 -5.32
CA ASP A 105 13.56 -7.23 -6.71
C ASP A 105 15.06 -6.89 -6.80
N LEU A 106 15.59 -6.17 -5.81
CA LEU A 106 17.02 -5.87 -5.73
C LEU A 106 17.86 -7.09 -5.30
N MET A 107 17.44 -7.81 -4.25
CA MET A 107 18.13 -9.00 -3.73
C MET A 107 18.20 -10.11 -4.78
N ASP A 108 17.10 -10.33 -5.49
CA ASP A 108 16.98 -11.36 -6.53
C ASP A 108 17.50 -10.89 -7.90
N ARG A 109 17.93 -9.63 -8.02
CA ARG A 109 18.34 -9.00 -9.30
C ARG A 109 17.27 -9.14 -10.39
N SER A 110 16.01 -9.00 -10.00
CA SER A 110 14.87 -9.07 -10.93
C SER A 110 14.77 -7.78 -11.75
N ASP A 111 14.90 -7.89 -13.07
CA ASP A 111 14.86 -6.71 -13.95
C ASP A 111 13.46 -6.09 -14.06
N THR A 112 12.41 -6.89 -13.82
CA THR A 112 11.01 -6.47 -14.04
C THR A 112 10.08 -6.86 -12.91
N ARG A 113 9.04 -6.05 -12.73
CA ARG A 113 7.96 -6.28 -11.80
C ARG A 113 6.63 -5.88 -12.45
N ARG A 114 5.72 -6.85 -12.57
CA ARG A 114 4.37 -6.64 -13.16
C ARG A 114 4.41 -6.03 -14.57
N GLY A 115 5.39 -6.44 -15.37
CA GLY A 115 5.58 -5.95 -16.75
C GLY A 115 6.31 -4.61 -16.86
N GLU A 116 6.65 -3.97 -15.74
CA GLU A 116 7.41 -2.72 -15.70
C GLU A 116 8.85 -2.97 -15.22
N PRO A 117 9.81 -2.08 -15.50
CA PRO A 117 11.14 -2.14 -14.89
C PRO A 117 11.05 -2.13 -13.37
N ALA A 118 11.84 -2.98 -12.71
CA ALA A 118 12.00 -2.91 -11.25
C ALA A 118 12.58 -1.54 -10.83
N VAL A 119 12.39 -1.15 -9.57
CA VAL A 119 12.79 0.19 -9.08
C VAL A 119 14.27 0.48 -9.35
N HIS A 120 15.18 -0.46 -9.04
CA HIS A 120 16.61 -0.28 -9.29
C HIS A 120 16.92 -0.09 -10.78
N ARG A 121 16.22 -0.81 -11.68
CA ARG A 121 16.36 -0.63 -13.14
C ARG A 121 15.79 0.70 -13.63
N ARG A 122 14.65 1.15 -13.08
CA ARG A 122 14.05 2.44 -13.41
C ARG A 122 15.02 3.59 -13.11
N PHE A 123 15.59 3.62 -11.91
CA PHE A 123 16.52 4.69 -11.51
C PHE A 123 17.88 4.59 -12.22
N ALA A 124 18.38 3.38 -12.48
CA ALA A 124 19.57 3.21 -13.33
C ALA A 124 19.33 3.72 -14.77
N GLY A 125 18.16 3.46 -15.33
CA GLY A 125 17.75 4.00 -16.64
C GLY A 125 17.67 5.52 -16.65
N GLN A 126 17.10 6.12 -15.60
CA GLN A 126 17.04 7.58 -15.43
C GLN A 126 18.43 8.20 -15.35
N HIS A 127 19.33 7.63 -14.54
CA HIS A 127 20.71 8.11 -14.41
C HIS A 127 21.44 8.13 -15.76
N ARG A 128 21.31 7.04 -16.54
CA ARG A 128 21.85 6.97 -17.91
C ARG A 128 21.25 8.03 -18.83
N ALA A 129 19.92 8.17 -18.82
CA ALA A 129 19.21 9.12 -19.69
C ALA A 129 19.59 10.58 -19.38
N ALA A 130 19.88 10.88 -18.13
CA ALA A 130 20.29 12.22 -17.70
C ALA A 130 21.79 12.51 -17.92
N GLY A 131 22.58 11.51 -18.34
CA GLY A 131 24.03 11.67 -18.56
C GLY A 131 24.81 12.00 -17.29
N TRP A 132 24.32 11.57 -16.13
CA TRP A 132 24.96 11.85 -14.85
C TRP A 132 26.28 11.11 -14.69
N GLN A 133 27.17 11.67 -13.89
CA GLN A 133 28.46 11.04 -13.59
C GLN A 133 28.28 9.86 -12.61
N GLY A 134 29.19 8.88 -12.69
CA GLY A 134 29.22 7.72 -11.79
C GLY A 134 28.54 6.47 -12.35
N ASN A 135 28.35 5.47 -11.49
CA ASN A 135 27.78 4.17 -11.85
C ASN A 135 26.23 4.20 -11.81
N PRO A 136 25.54 4.04 -12.96
CA PRO A 136 24.07 4.05 -12.98
C PRO A 136 23.41 2.92 -12.20
N ASP A 137 23.99 1.72 -12.22
CA ASP A 137 23.42 0.58 -11.50
C ASP A 137 23.58 0.76 -9.98
N GLY A 138 24.71 1.32 -9.53
CA GLY A 138 24.90 1.68 -8.11
C GLY A 138 23.93 2.76 -7.63
N TYR A 139 23.59 3.72 -8.49
CA TYR A 139 22.53 4.70 -8.22
C TYR A 139 21.16 4.04 -8.11
N GLY A 140 20.84 3.13 -9.04
CA GLY A 140 19.60 2.36 -9.02
C GLY A 140 19.45 1.49 -7.77
N ASP A 141 20.50 0.75 -7.40
CA ASP A 141 20.53 -0.10 -6.21
C ASP A 141 20.32 0.74 -4.94
N SER A 142 21.02 1.88 -4.83
CA SER A 142 20.87 2.81 -3.70
C SER A 142 19.46 3.39 -3.60
N ALA A 143 18.88 3.79 -4.74
CA ALA A 143 17.50 4.26 -4.79
C ALA A 143 16.52 3.17 -4.34
N ALA A 144 16.68 1.92 -4.78
CA ALA A 144 15.80 0.83 -4.37
C ALA A 144 15.85 0.56 -2.86
N ILE A 145 17.05 0.57 -2.25
CA ILE A 145 17.20 0.42 -0.79
C ILE A 145 16.41 1.51 -0.07
N LEU A 146 16.68 2.78 -0.41
CA LEU A 146 16.07 3.92 0.26
C LEU A 146 14.56 4.00 0.05
N LEU A 147 14.06 3.68 -1.15
CA LEU A 147 12.63 3.66 -1.43
C LEU A 147 11.93 2.52 -0.68
N GLY A 148 12.56 1.36 -0.57
CA GLY A 148 12.04 0.25 0.22
C GLY A 148 11.97 0.60 1.72
N ASP A 149 13.01 1.22 2.27
CA ASP A 149 13.02 1.70 3.67
C ASP A 149 11.96 2.78 3.90
N LEU A 150 11.83 3.72 2.97
CA LEU A 150 10.84 4.79 3.03
C LEU A 150 9.40 4.23 3.04
N CYS A 151 9.13 3.21 2.21
CA CYS A 151 7.83 2.53 2.22
C CYS A 151 7.53 1.91 3.59
N LEU A 152 8.53 1.31 4.24
CA LEU A 152 8.34 0.71 5.56
C LEU A 152 8.06 1.78 6.61
N VAL A 153 8.82 2.88 6.63
CA VAL A 153 8.59 4.02 7.55
C VAL A 153 7.21 4.64 7.33
N TRP A 154 6.82 4.83 6.07
CA TRP A 154 5.50 5.38 5.75
C TRP A 154 4.34 4.44 6.08
N SER A 155 4.56 3.13 6.08
CA SER A 155 3.55 2.18 6.55
C SER A 155 3.23 2.43 8.04
N ASP A 156 4.26 2.64 8.84
CA ASP A 156 4.12 2.98 10.26
C ASP A 156 3.44 4.34 10.43
N GLU A 157 3.84 5.34 9.63
CA GLU A 157 3.23 6.67 9.67
C GLU A 157 1.74 6.63 9.31
N LEU A 158 1.35 5.91 8.25
CA LEU A 158 -0.04 5.76 7.82
C LEU A 158 -0.87 5.06 8.91
N LEU A 159 -0.32 4.02 9.53
CA LEU A 159 -0.96 3.31 10.63
C LEU A 159 -1.16 4.22 11.86
N HIS A 160 -0.16 4.99 12.26
CA HIS A 160 -0.26 5.89 13.40
C HIS A 160 -1.22 7.07 13.16
N ARG A 161 -1.33 7.53 11.92
CA ARG A 161 -2.20 8.67 11.55
C ARG A 161 -3.61 8.28 11.16
N CYS A 162 -3.95 6.98 11.08
CA CYS A 162 -5.28 6.54 10.65
C CYS A 162 -6.42 6.92 11.62
N GLY A 163 -6.10 7.41 12.82
CA GLY A 163 -7.10 7.88 13.78
C GLY A 163 -7.77 6.76 14.59
N LEU A 164 -7.26 5.54 14.56
CA LEU A 164 -7.74 4.47 15.44
C LEU A 164 -7.31 4.70 16.89
N ALA A 165 -8.29 4.63 17.80
CA ALA A 165 -8.02 4.75 19.24
C ALA A 165 -7.11 3.60 19.73
N PRO A 166 -6.12 3.86 20.61
CA PRO A 166 -5.17 2.85 21.11
C PRO A 166 -5.82 1.64 21.80
N ARG A 167 -7.08 1.75 22.22
CA ARG A 167 -7.85 0.64 22.81
C ARG A 167 -8.06 -0.54 21.87
N TRP A 168 -7.90 -0.34 20.56
CA TRP A 168 -7.91 -1.41 19.57
C TRP A 168 -6.53 -2.02 19.33
N TRP A 169 -5.47 -1.31 19.71
CA TRP A 169 -4.08 -1.78 19.65
C TRP A 169 -3.72 -2.65 20.85
N ARG A 170 -4.27 -2.30 22.02
CA ARG A 170 -4.11 -3.07 23.25
C ARG A 170 -5.20 -4.14 23.28
N GLY A 171 -4.80 -5.41 23.30
CA GLY A 171 -5.72 -6.55 23.36
C GLY A 171 -6.81 -6.40 24.44
N PRO A 172 -7.91 -7.16 24.33
CA PRO A 172 -9.06 -7.01 25.22
C PRO A 172 -8.63 -7.19 26.68
N GLY A 173 -8.78 -6.15 27.52
CA GLY A 173 -8.62 -6.28 28.96
C GLY A 173 -7.89 -5.19 29.75
N ARG A 174 -7.46 -4.05 29.17
CA ARG A 174 -6.91 -2.94 29.98
C ARG A 174 -7.85 -1.75 30.01
N THR A 175 -8.78 -1.79 30.96
CA THR A 175 -9.51 -0.61 31.41
C THR A 175 -8.49 0.40 31.96
N SER A 176 -8.37 1.54 31.27
CA SER A 176 -7.66 2.70 31.80
C SER A 176 -8.45 3.24 32.98
N THR A 177 -7.98 2.98 34.19
CA THR A 177 -8.33 3.77 35.37
C THR A 177 -7.85 5.19 35.13
N ARG A 178 -8.80 6.13 34.99
CA ARG A 178 -8.53 7.56 34.92
C ARG A 178 -7.98 8.03 36.27
N CYS A 179 -6.82 8.67 36.28
CA CYS A 179 -6.48 9.59 37.37
C CYS A 179 -7.27 10.89 37.15
N ALA A 180 -8.13 11.24 38.10
CA ALA A 180 -8.74 12.56 38.20
C ALA A 180 -7.74 13.53 38.85
N PRO A 181 -7.70 14.82 38.46
CA PRO A 181 -6.81 15.80 39.06
C PRO A 181 -7.36 16.24 40.44
N ARG A 182 -6.46 16.45 41.39
CA ARG A 182 -6.68 17.26 42.60
C ARG A 182 -6.03 18.63 42.39
#